data_AF-A0A2S9FWS6-F1
#
_entry.id   AF-A0A2S9FWS6-F1
#
_cell.length_a   1.000
_cell.length_b   1.000
_cell.length_c   1.000
_cell.angle_alpha   90.00
_cell.angle_beta   90.00
_cell.angle_gamma   90.00
#
_symmetry.space_group_name_H-M   'P 1'
#
loop_
_entity.id
_entity.type
_entity.pdbx_description
1 polymer ?
#
loop_
_entity_poly.entity_id
_entity_poly.type
_entity_poly.pdbx_seq_one_letter_code
_entity_poly.pdbx_strand_id
1 'polypeptide(L)' 'MLEQRLTSPTDFAVGAFRIAVALLFMMHGPAKLFGWPQGSPAALGAWPMWWAGALEIVLGGLIAIGLFTRAA' A
#
# COMPACT_ATOMS: atom_id res chain seq x y z
N MET A 1 -26.64 4.19 -12.62
CA MET A 1 -26.08 2.84 -12.32
C MET A 1 -24.73 2.91 -11.58
N LEU A 2 -23.85 3.87 -11.90
CA LEU A 2 -22.55 4.06 -11.22
C LEU A 2 -22.69 4.43 -9.73
N GLU A 3 -23.67 5.27 -9.39
CA GLU A 3 -23.90 5.72 -8.01
C GLU A 3 -24.35 4.57 -7.09
N GLN A 4 -25.12 3.61 -7.61
CA GLN A 4 -25.58 2.43 -6.85
C GLN A 4 -24.43 1.51 -6.38
N ARG A 5 -23.28 1.54 -7.05
CA ARG A 5 -22.09 0.75 -6.69
C ARG A 5 -21.27 1.38 -5.56
N LEU A 6 -21.43 2.68 -5.30
CA LEU A 6 -20.73 3.34 -4.19
C LEU A 6 -21.61 3.43 -2.93
N THR A 7 -22.93 3.27 -3.07
CA THR A 7 -23.90 3.35 -1.97
C THR A 7 -24.02 2.07 -1.16
N SER A 8 -23.45 0.95 -1.62
CA SER A 8 -23.39 -0.28 -0.82
C SER A 8 -22.38 -0.10 0.31
N PRO A 9 -22.76 -0.33 1.59
CA PRO A 9 -21.84 -0.22 2.72
C PRO A 9 -20.56 -1.07 2.55
N THR A 10 -20.69 -2.24 1.90
CA THR A 10 -19.58 -3.15 1.63
C THR A 10 -18.58 -2.55 0.65
N ASP A 11 -19.07 -1.94 -0.43
CA ASP A 11 -18.21 -1.38 -1.48
C ASP A 11 -17.43 -0.18 -0.94
N PHE A 12 -18.06 0.63 -0.09
CA PHE A 12 -17.39 1.70 0.64
C PHE A 12 -16.32 1.17 1.60
N ALA A 13 -16.63 0.15 2.40
CA ALA A 13 -15.69 -0.43 3.36
C ALA A 13 -14.44 -1.02 2.67
N VAL A 14 -14.62 -1.72 1.54
CA VAL A 14 -13.51 -2.27 0.74
C VAL A 14 -12.65 -1.14 0.17
N GLY A 15 -13.26 -0.08 -0.37
CA GLY A 15 -12.54 1.09 -0.87
C GLY A 15 -11.71 1.78 0.21
N ALA A 16 -12.30 2.00 1.39
CA ALA A 16 -11.63 2.61 2.53
C ALA A 16 -10.46 1.76 3.04
N PHE A 17 -10.67 0.44 3.17
CA PHE A 17 -9.62 -0.50 3.57
C PHE A 17 -8.44 -0.48 2.58
N ARG A 18 -8.74 -0.48 1.28
CA ARG A 18 -7.72 -0.41 0.22
C ARG A 18 -6.86 0.84 0.35
N ILE A 19 -7.49 2.00 0.57
CA ILE A 19 -6.78 3.28 0.76
C ILE A 19 -5.92 3.22 2.02
N ALA A 20 -6.47 2.73 3.13
CA ALA A 20 -5.73 2.64 4.39
C ALA A 20 -4.48 1.76 4.27
N VAL A 21 -4.60 0.57 3.68
CA VAL A 21 -3.47 -0.35 3.48
C VAL A 21 -2.43 0.25 2.53
N ALA A 22 -2.85 0.85 1.41
CA ALA A 22 -1.94 1.52 0.49
C ALA A 22 -1.16 2.65 1.18
N LEU A 23 -1.85 3.47 1.99
CA LEU A 23 -1.22 4.57 2.73
C LEU A 23 -0.19 4.04 3.74
N LEU A 24 -0.54 3.01 4.51
CA LEU A 24 0.37 2.40 5.48
C LEU A 24 1.65 1.89 4.79
N PHE A 25 1.52 1.20 3.67
CA PHE A 25 2.67 0.70 2.91
C PHE A 25 3.52 1.84 2.34
N MET A 26 2.89 2.88 1.81
CA MET A 26 3.57 4.08 1.30
C MET A 26 4.26 4.90 2.38
N MET A 27 3.86 4.79 3.64
CA MET A 27 4.56 5.43 4.77
C MET A 27 5.74 4.59 5.25
N HIS A 28 5.59 3.26 5.29
CA HIS A 28 6.62 2.38 5.85
C HIS A 28 7.73 2.04 4.85
N GLY A 29 7.41 1.86 3.57
CA GLY A 29 8.39 1.52 2.54
C GLY A 29 9.52 2.55 2.45
N PRO A 30 9.21 3.86 2.35
CA PRO A 30 10.23 4.89 2.31
C PRO A 30 11.03 5.00 3.61
N ALA A 31 10.42 4.74 4.77
CA ALA A 31 11.13 4.74 6.04
C ALA A 31 12.19 3.62 6.07
N LYS A 32 11.89 2.44 5.50
CA LYS A 32 12.81 1.31 5.43
C LYS A 32 13.90 1.47 4.38
N LEU A 33 13.60 2.04 3.22
CA LEU A 33 14.55 2.14 2.10
C LEU A 33 15.36 3.44 2.09
N PHE A 34 14.75 4.54 2.52
CA PHE A 34 15.28 5.89 2.38
C PHE A 34 15.40 6.64 3.72
N GLY A 35 14.88 6.09 4.82
CA GLY A 35 14.88 6.75 6.14
C GLY A 35 13.94 7.95 6.25
N TRP A 36 13.02 8.12 5.29
CA TRP A 36 12.10 9.26 5.22
C TRP A 36 10.68 8.84 5.63
N PRO A 37 9.91 9.67 6.37
CA PRO A 37 10.30 10.96 6.98
C PRO A 37 11.11 10.82 8.27
N GLN A 38 11.07 9.64 8.90
CA GLN A 38 11.92 9.28 10.04
C GLN A 38 12.23 7.79 10.00
N GLY A 39 13.46 7.41 10.34
CA GLY A 39 13.91 6.02 10.36
C GLY A 39 15.38 5.92 9.98
N SER A 40 15.96 4.72 10.15
CA SER A 40 17.28 4.40 9.62
C SER A 40 17.08 3.47 8.41
N PRO A 41 17.56 3.86 7.21
CA PRO A 41 17.41 3.03 6.04
C PRO A 41 18.18 1.72 6.22
N ALA A 42 17.55 0.61 5.83
CA ALA A 42 18.19 -0.69 5.83
C ALA A 42 19.34 -0.71 4.82
N ALA A 43 20.41 -1.43 5.17
CA ALA A 43 21.49 -1.69 4.23
C ALA A 43 20.95 -2.38 2.96
N LEU A 44 21.48 -1.99 1.79
CA LEU A 44 21.01 -2.49 0.50
C LEU A 44 21.07 -4.03 0.46
N GLY A 45 19.95 -4.68 0.13
CA GLY A 45 19.83 -6.13 0.07
C GLY A 45 19.78 -6.84 1.42
N ALA A 46 19.79 -6.12 2.54
CA ALA A 46 19.78 -6.71 3.88
C ALA A 46 18.45 -7.41 4.17
N TRP A 47 18.53 -8.67 4.56
CA TRP A 47 17.39 -9.41 5.07
C TRP A 47 17.14 -9.06 6.56
N PRO A 48 15.89 -8.88 7.01
CA PRO A 48 14.64 -8.87 6.23
C PRO A 48 14.22 -7.47 5.75
N MET A 49 14.84 -6.41 6.30
CA MET A 49 14.29 -5.06 6.27
C MET A 49 14.30 -4.40 4.90
N TRP A 50 15.35 -4.61 4.10
CA TRP A 50 15.42 -4.01 2.77
C TRP A 50 14.36 -4.59 1.84
N TRP A 51 14.20 -5.92 1.88
CA TRP A 51 13.18 -6.62 1.10
C TRP A 51 11.76 -6.26 1.54
N ALA A 52 11.52 -6.10 2.86
CA ALA A 52 10.25 -5.60 3.36
C ALA A 52 9.91 -4.21 2.80
N GLY A 53 10.87 -3.28 2.81
CA GLY A 53 10.67 -1.94 2.25
C GLY A 53 10.40 -1.94 0.74
N ALA A 54 11.12 -2.78 -0.02
CA ALA A 54 10.91 -2.93 -1.45
C ALA A 54 9.50 -3.46 -1.77
N LEU A 55 9.06 -4.49 -1.03
CA LEU A 55 7.71 -5.04 -1.16
C LEU A 55 6.64 -4.02 -0.77
N GLU A 56 6.86 -3.21 0.26
CA GLU A 56 5.93 -2.17 0.68
C GLU A 56 5.72 -1.11 -0.41
N ILE A 57 6.79 -0.67 -1.08
CA ILE A 57 6.68 0.28 -2.20
C ILE A 57 5.93 -0.34 -3.38
N VAL A 58 6.33 -1.54 -3.80
CA VAL A 58 5.74 -2.19 -4.99
C VAL A 58 4.28 -2.55 -4.73
N LEU A 59 4.01 -3.32 -3.66
CA LEU A 59 2.65 -3.77 -3.34
C LEU A 59 1.75 -2.60 -2.92
N GLY A 60 2.27 -1.63 -2.15
CA GLY A 60 1.50 -0.44 -1.78
C GLY A 60 1.09 0.38 -3.01
N GLY A 61 1.96 0.51 -4.00
CA GLY A 61 1.67 1.21 -5.26
C GLY A 61 0.60 0.48 -6.07
N LEU A 62 0.70 -0.85 -6.16
CA LEU A 62 -0.30 -1.69 -6.81
C LEU A 62 -1.67 -1.57 -6.12
N ILE A 63 -1.70 -1.60 -4.78
CA ILE A 63 -2.92 -1.47 -3.99
C ILE A 63 -3.52 -0.07 -4.16
N ALA A 64 -2.71 0.99 -4.25
CA ALA A 64 -3.20 2.36 -4.49
C ALA A 64 -3.86 2.48 -5.87
N ILE A 65 -3.19 1.98 -6.92
CA ILE A 65 -3.68 2.03 -8.31
C ILE A 65 -4.92 1.16 -8.48
N GLY A 66 -5.00 0.02 -7.77
CA GLY A 66 -6.09 -0.94 -7.93
C GLY A 66 -5.84 -1.91 -9.06
N LEU A 67 -4.57 -2.10 -9.39
CA LEU A 67 -4.18 -3.14 -10.31
C LEU A 67 -4.44 -4.49 -9.62
N PHE A 68 -5.07 -5.43 -10.34
CA PHE A 68 -5.50 -6.74 -9.83
C PHE A 68 -6.61 -6.71 -8.75
N THR A 69 -7.22 -5.56 -8.44
CA THR A 69 -8.35 -5.48 -7.49
C THR A 69 -9.73 -5.51 -8.17
N ARG A 70 -9.78 -5.68 -9.49
CA ARG A 70 -11.02 -6.05 -10.17
C ARG A 70 -11.25 -7.54 -9.93
N ALA A 71 -12.23 -7.88 -9.10
CA ALA A 71 -12.79 -9.22 -9.07
C ALA A 71 -13.29 -9.60 -10.47
N ALA A 72 -13.06 -10.85 -10.89
CA ALA A 72 -13.73 -11.45 -12.03
C ALA A 72 -15.25 -11.26 -11.94
#